data_AF-A0A3R7EAM8-F1
#
_entry.id   AF-A0A3R7EAM8-F1
#
_cell.length_a   1.000
_cell.length_b   1.000
_cell.length_c   1.000
_cell.angle_alpha   90.00
_cell.angle_beta   90.00
_cell.angle_gamma   90.00
#
_symmetry.space_group_name_H-M   'P 1'
#
loop_
_entity.id
_entity.type
_entity.pdbx_description
1 polymer ?
#
loop_
_entity_poly.entity_id
_entity_poly.type
_entity_poly.pdbx_seq_one_letter_code
_entity_poly.pdbx_strand_id
1 'polypeptide(L)'
;MNGVQADAFSIFSTDDSEMDVSRLIGSALVKAVRRVKRARRWHLVDPLSKAFIRAYLIMKPTRVRSLQLIKTLVKTIKKLRDLISEARIPVKAGIREAWNLSSLASSWGHPSAENWRNDKVFILYQAITLKWLSKLLGRGILNEP
;
A
#
# COMPACT_ATOMS: atom_id res chain seq x y z
N MET A 1 38.36 21.33 47.12
CA MET A 1 37.29 22.32 46.90
C MET A 1 36.85 22.21 45.46
N ASN A 2 35.59 21.81 45.25
CA ASN A 2 34.63 22.17 44.18
C ASN A 2 35.25 22.54 42.82
N GLY A 3 35.06 21.81 41.72
CA GLY A 3 33.81 21.26 41.20
C GLY A 3 33.21 22.25 40.18
N VAL A 4 33.44 22.03 38.88
CA VAL A 4 32.65 22.58 37.76
C VAL A 4 32.71 21.61 36.56
N GLN A 5 31.63 20.83 36.43
CA GLN A 5 30.98 20.33 35.21
C GLN A 5 31.00 21.38 34.08
N ALA A 6 30.93 21.13 32.78
CA ALA A 6 30.23 20.08 32.06
C ALA A 6 30.49 20.24 30.54
N ASP A 7 30.31 19.14 29.82
CA ASP A 7 29.64 19.05 28.52
C ASP A 7 30.17 19.89 27.35
N ALA A 8 31.16 19.35 26.63
CA ALA A 8 31.51 19.85 25.30
C ALA A 8 31.51 18.78 24.18
N PHE A 9 31.11 17.52 24.45
CA PHE A 9 31.31 16.43 23.48
C PHE A 9 30.06 15.68 23.00
N SER A 10 28.85 16.18 23.26
CA SER A 10 27.60 15.52 22.82
C SER A 10 26.91 16.17 21.59
N ILE A 11 27.64 16.93 20.76
CA ILE A 11 27.09 17.53 19.51
C ILE A 11 27.44 16.71 18.26
N PHE A 12 28.38 15.77 18.35
CA PHE A 12 28.81 14.96 17.21
C PHE A 12 28.06 13.62 17.16
N SER A 13 27.07 13.51 16.26
CA SER A 13 26.75 12.29 15.45
C SER A 13 25.28 12.12 15.05
N THR A 14 24.36 13.02 15.41
CA THR A 14 22.94 12.88 15.01
C THR A 14 22.63 13.35 13.58
N ASP A 15 23.45 14.23 13.00
CA ASP A 15 23.11 14.96 11.75
C ASP A 15 23.12 14.06 10.49
N ASP A 16 24.01 13.06 10.42
CA ASP A 16 24.07 12.13 9.27
C ASP A 16 22.88 11.16 9.25
N SER A 17 22.44 10.68 10.42
CA SER A 17 21.31 9.76 10.52
C SER A 17 19.97 10.42 10.16
N GLU A 18 19.75 11.67 10.56
CA GLU A 18 18.53 12.42 10.26
C GLU A 18 18.40 12.78 8.77
N MET A 19 19.54 13.09 8.14
CA MET A 19 19.59 13.41 6.72
C MET A 19 19.21 12.19 5.86
N ASP A 20 19.61 10.99 6.30
CA ASP A 20 19.30 9.74 5.61
C ASP A 20 17.82 9.36 5.74
N VAL A 21 17.23 9.52 6.93
CA VAL A 21 15.80 9.25 7.17
C VAL A 21 14.92 10.20 6.35
N SER A 22 15.26 11.50 6.29
CA SER A 22 14.51 12.50 5.52
C SER A 22 14.50 12.16 4.02
N ARG A 23 15.66 11.78 3.47
CA ARG A 23 15.79 11.33 2.08
C ARG A 23 15.03 10.04 1.82
N LEU A 24 15.12 9.07 2.73
CA LEU A 24 14.42 7.80 2.64
C LEU A 24 12.90 8.01 2.57
N ILE A 25 12.34 8.81 3.48
CA ILE A 25 10.90 9.13 3.52
C ILE A 25 10.48 9.87 2.25
N GLY A 26 11.25 10.88 1.83
CA GLY A 26 10.97 11.62 0.60
C GLY A 26 10.93 10.71 -0.63
N SER A 27 11.92 9.82 -0.78
CA SER A 27 11.97 8.85 -1.88
C SER A 27 10.81 7.85 -1.83
N ALA A 28 10.41 7.41 -0.64
CA ALA A 28 9.29 6.50 -0.42
C ALA A 28 7.96 7.17 -0.77
N LEU A 29 7.79 8.45 -0.45
CA LEU A 29 6.62 9.25 -0.82
C LEU A 29 6.52 9.39 -2.33
N VAL A 30 7.61 9.77 -3.00
CA VAL A 30 7.63 9.89 -4.48
C VAL A 30 7.29 8.55 -5.14
N LYS A 31 7.85 7.44 -4.67
CA LYS A 31 7.52 6.09 -5.15
C LYS A 31 6.05 5.77 -4.94
N ALA A 32 5.48 6.06 -3.77
CA ALA A 32 4.06 5.81 -3.47
C ALA A 32 3.15 6.63 -4.39
N VAL A 33 3.40 7.93 -4.54
CA VAL A 33 2.65 8.82 -5.44
C VAL A 33 2.70 8.34 -6.88
N ARG A 34 3.89 7.98 -7.38
CA ARG A 34 4.03 7.41 -8.74
C ARG A 34 3.21 6.14 -8.91
N ARG A 35 3.21 5.24 -7.92
CA ARG A 35 2.41 4.00 -7.97
C ARG A 35 0.90 4.30 -7.98
N VAL A 36 0.41 5.22 -7.14
CA VAL A 36 -1.01 5.60 -7.12
C VAL A 36 -1.45 6.24 -8.44
N LYS A 37 -0.60 7.11 -9.01
CA LYS A 37 -0.85 7.73 -10.33
C LYS A 37 -0.88 6.68 -11.44
N ARG A 38 0.06 5.73 -11.46
CA ARG A 38 0.06 4.60 -12.41
C ARG A 38 -1.19 3.75 -12.28
N ALA A 39 -1.69 3.54 -11.06
CA ALA A 39 -2.94 2.85 -10.80
C ALA A 39 -4.20 3.66 -11.17
N ARG A 40 -4.06 4.90 -11.69
CA ARG A 40 -5.15 5.85 -12.01
C ARG A 40 -6.10 6.15 -10.83
N ARG A 41 -5.67 5.89 -9.59
CA ARG A 41 -6.46 6.06 -8.36
C ARG A 41 -6.14 7.36 -7.60
N TRP A 42 -5.46 8.29 -8.26
CA TRP A 42 -5.15 9.59 -7.65
C TRP A 42 -6.41 10.36 -7.22
N HIS A 43 -7.55 10.14 -7.88
CA HIS A 43 -8.82 10.75 -7.52
C HIS A 43 -9.32 10.32 -6.13
N LEU A 44 -9.06 9.08 -5.70
CA LEU A 44 -9.47 8.54 -4.39
C LEU A 44 -8.68 9.09 -3.20
N VAL A 45 -7.55 9.76 -3.45
CA VAL A 45 -6.77 10.36 -2.37
C VAL A 45 -7.51 11.59 -1.85
N ASP A 46 -7.67 11.65 -0.53
CA ASP A 46 -8.26 12.76 0.20
C ASP A 46 -7.65 14.13 -0.21
N PRO A 47 -8.45 15.20 -0.39
CA PRO A 47 -7.99 16.51 -0.82
C PRO A 47 -6.91 17.12 0.08
N LEU A 48 -7.04 16.99 1.41
CA LEU A 48 -6.05 17.52 2.36
C LEU A 48 -4.72 16.79 2.21
N SER A 49 -4.78 15.47 2.08
CA SER A 49 -3.60 14.63 1.83
C SER A 49 -2.92 14.99 0.50
N LYS A 50 -3.70 15.29 -0.56
CA LYS A 50 -3.16 15.79 -1.84
C LYS A 50 -2.45 17.12 -1.69
N ALA A 51 -3.04 18.08 -0.98
CA ALA A 51 -2.45 19.39 -0.75
C ALA A 51 -1.12 19.26 0.02
N PHE A 52 -1.11 18.45 1.09
CA PHE A 52 0.09 18.15 1.87
C PHE A 52 1.21 17.54 1.02
N ILE A 53 0.89 16.52 0.21
CA ILE A 53 1.87 15.90 -0.70
C ILE A 53 2.42 16.92 -1.69
N ARG A 54 1.56 17.76 -2.27
CA ARG A 54 1.99 18.81 -3.22
C ARG A 54 2.93 19.81 -2.53
N ALA A 55 2.56 20.31 -1.36
CA ALA A 55 3.38 21.25 -0.59
C ALA A 55 4.75 20.65 -0.28
N TYR A 56 4.80 19.41 0.21
CA TYR A 56 6.04 18.72 0.51
C TYR A 56 6.94 18.55 -0.73
N LEU A 57 6.35 18.19 -1.88
CA LEU A 57 7.09 18.01 -3.14
C LEU A 57 7.60 19.32 -3.75
N ILE A 58 6.92 20.44 -3.50
CA ILE A 58 7.37 21.78 -3.94
C ILE A 58 8.49 22.27 -3.03
N MET A 59 8.29 22.21 -1.71
CA MET A 59 9.26 22.71 -0.73
C MET A 59 10.54 21.89 -0.69
N LYS A 60 10.49 20.59 -1.01
CA LYS A 60 11.63 19.66 -0.97
C LYS A 60 12.51 19.88 0.27
N PRO A 61 11.94 19.75 1.49
CA PRO A 61 12.68 20.05 2.71
C PRO A 61 13.93 19.18 2.79
N THR A 62 15.09 19.82 2.93
CA THR A 62 16.41 19.16 3.01
C THR A 62 16.54 18.34 4.29
N ARG A 63 15.86 18.78 5.36
CA ARG A 63 15.82 18.12 6.67
C ARG A 63 14.41 18.18 7.25
N VAL A 64 13.93 17.07 7.79
CA VAL A 64 12.68 17.02 8.55
C VAL A 64 13.01 16.75 10.01
N ARG A 65 13.13 17.82 10.81
CA ARG A 65 13.42 17.72 12.26
C ARG A 65 12.17 17.43 13.10
N SER A 66 10.98 17.70 12.57
CA SER A 66 9.74 17.48 13.30
C SER A 66 9.30 16.02 13.25
N LEU A 67 9.32 15.35 14.41
CA LEU A 67 8.74 14.01 14.61
C LEU A 67 7.28 13.94 14.17
N GLN A 68 6.52 15.02 14.36
CA GLN A 68 5.12 15.08 13.95
C GLN A 68 5.00 15.06 12.42
N LEU A 69 5.89 15.76 11.71
CA LEU A 69 5.93 15.74 10.24
C LEU A 69 6.34 14.36 9.70
N ILE A 70 7.29 13.69 10.35
CA ILE A 70 7.67 12.31 10.00
C ILE A 70 6.46 11.38 10.17
N LYS A 71 5.77 11.44 11.30
CA LYS A 71 4.58 10.62 11.57
C LYS A 71 3.48 10.86 10.53
N THR A 72 3.21 12.11 10.15
CA THR A 72 2.20 12.42 9.14
C THR A 72 2.61 11.94 7.76
N LEU A 73 3.89 12.06 7.37
CA LEU A 73 4.42 11.52 6.12
C LEU A 73 4.25 10.00 6.06
N VAL A 74 4.67 9.28 7.10
CA VAL A 74 4.54 7.82 7.18
C VAL A 74 3.07 7.40 7.09
N LYS A 75 2.18 8.08 7.82
CA LYS A 75 0.73 7.83 7.77
C LYS A 75 0.17 8.06 6.36
N THR A 76 0.64 9.10 5.67
CA THR A 76 0.21 9.42 4.31
C THR A 76 0.72 8.39 3.31
N ILE A 77 1.99 7.97 3.42
CA ILE A 77 2.56 6.89 2.60
C ILE A 77 1.78 5.59 2.80
N LYS A 78 1.42 5.26 4.05
CA LYS A 78 0.61 4.08 4.37
C LYS A 78 -0.75 4.14 3.67
N LYS A 79 -1.48 5.26 3.81
CA LYS A 79 -2.75 5.48 3.09
C LYS A 79 -2.63 5.30 1.57
N LEU A 80 -1.58 5.86 0.97
CA LEU A 80 -1.34 5.73 -0.48
C LEU A 80 -1.04 4.27 -0.88
N ARG A 81 -0.32 3.52 -0.04
CA ARG A 81 -0.07 2.09 -0.28
C ARG A 81 -1.34 1.26 -0.15
N ASP A 82 -2.16 1.54 0.86
CA ASP A 82 -3.41 0.82 1.09
C ASP A 82 -4.37 0.98 -0.10
N LEU A 83 -4.47 2.18 -0.68
CA LEU A 83 -5.25 2.43 -1.91
C LEU A 83 -4.78 1.60 -3.12
N ILE A 84 -3.50 1.22 -3.16
CA ILE A 84 -2.93 0.34 -4.20
C ILE A 84 -3.16 -1.13 -3.84
N SER A 85 -3.02 -1.49 -2.57
CA SER A 85 -3.25 -2.85 -2.08
C SER A 85 -4.70 -3.27 -2.26
N GLU A 86 -5.65 -2.37 -2.02
CA GLU A 86 -7.07 -2.60 -2.30
C GLU A 86 -7.36 -2.72 -3.82
N ALA A 87 -6.47 -2.18 -4.66
CA ALA A 87 -6.53 -2.37 -6.11
C ALA A 87 -5.89 -3.70 -6.57
N ARG A 88 -4.99 -4.27 -5.77
CA ARG A 88 -4.51 -5.65 -5.94
C ARG A 88 -5.65 -6.56 -5.53
N ILE A 89 -6.41 -6.94 -6.55
CA ILE A 89 -7.29 -8.10 -6.65
C ILE A 89 -7.53 -8.82 -5.31
N PRO A 90 -8.75 -8.81 -4.75
CA PRO A 90 -9.03 -9.46 -3.48
C PRO A 90 -8.82 -10.97 -3.62
N VAL A 91 -7.63 -11.45 -3.26
CA VAL A 91 -7.25 -12.87 -3.31
C VAL A 91 -8.26 -13.71 -2.53
N LYS A 92 -8.83 -13.18 -1.45
CA LYS A 92 -9.89 -13.83 -0.68
C LYS A 92 -11.13 -14.16 -1.52
N ALA A 93 -11.56 -13.24 -2.40
CA ALA A 93 -12.67 -13.49 -3.31
C ALA A 93 -12.28 -14.54 -4.37
N GLY A 94 -11.05 -14.46 -4.90
CA GLY A 94 -10.49 -15.47 -5.79
C GLY A 94 -10.45 -16.87 -5.19
N ILE A 95 -10.08 -17.00 -3.90
CA ILE A 95 -10.04 -18.28 -3.19
C ILE A 95 -11.45 -18.86 -3.06
N ARG A 96 -12.44 -18.06 -2.63
CA ARG A 96 -13.83 -18.51 -2.50
C ARG A 96 -14.36 -19.05 -3.82
N GLU A 97 -14.12 -18.32 -4.90
CA GLU A 97 -14.61 -18.68 -6.22
C GLU A 97 -13.87 -19.86 -6.84
N ALA A 98 -12.54 -19.93 -6.64
CA ALA A 98 -11.76 -21.09 -7.03
C ALA A 98 -12.25 -22.36 -6.32
N TRP A 99 -12.64 -22.24 -5.05
CA TRP A 99 -13.21 -23.35 -4.29
C TRP A 99 -14.57 -23.78 -4.86
N ASN A 100 -15.47 -22.83 -5.09
CA ASN A 100 -16.80 -23.11 -5.66
C ASN A 100 -16.71 -23.77 -7.04
N LEU A 101 -15.82 -23.28 -7.92
CA LEU A 101 -15.63 -23.86 -9.24
C LEU A 101 -14.96 -25.23 -9.19
N SER A 102 -13.99 -25.40 -8.29
CA SER A 102 -13.33 -26.68 -8.04
C SER A 102 -14.31 -27.75 -7.55
N SER A 103 -15.18 -27.40 -6.59
CA SER A 103 -16.20 -28.32 -6.09
C SER A 103 -17.25 -28.64 -7.15
N LEU A 104 -17.69 -27.65 -7.93
CA LEU A 104 -18.63 -27.86 -9.03
C LEU A 104 -18.05 -28.78 -10.11
N ALA A 105 -16.83 -28.53 -10.57
CA ALA A 105 -16.17 -29.35 -11.57
C ALA A 105 -15.88 -30.78 -11.06
N SER A 106 -15.55 -30.92 -9.78
CA SER A 106 -15.41 -32.24 -9.14
C SER A 106 -16.75 -32.99 -9.11
N SER A 107 -17.86 -32.30 -8.81
CA SER A 107 -19.21 -32.89 -8.86
C SER A 107 -19.62 -33.35 -10.26
N TRP A 108 -19.05 -32.76 -11.31
CA TRP A 108 -19.23 -33.19 -12.70
C TRP A 108 -18.27 -34.32 -13.14
N GLY A 109 -17.43 -34.82 -12.22
CA GLY A 109 -16.53 -35.95 -12.46
C GLY A 109 -15.15 -35.57 -12.98
N HIS A 110 -14.72 -34.30 -12.89
CA HIS A 110 -13.40 -33.90 -13.33
C HIS A 110 -12.31 -34.33 -12.31
N PRO A 111 -11.39 -35.25 -12.67
CA PRO A 111 -10.55 -35.97 -11.71
C PRO A 111 -9.51 -35.08 -11.00
N SER A 112 -9.08 -33.99 -11.63
CA SER A 112 -8.09 -33.06 -11.05
C SER A 112 -8.69 -31.74 -10.57
N ALA A 113 -10.02 -31.60 -10.62
CA ALA A 113 -10.68 -30.35 -10.25
C ALA A 113 -10.45 -29.98 -8.78
N GLU A 114 -10.38 -30.98 -7.90
CA GLU A 114 -10.16 -30.76 -6.47
C GLU A 114 -8.78 -30.15 -6.17
N ASN A 115 -7.79 -30.36 -7.03
CA ASN A 115 -6.46 -29.77 -6.89
C ASN A 115 -6.41 -28.28 -7.26
N TRP A 116 -7.37 -27.80 -8.05
CA TRP A 116 -7.40 -26.41 -8.52
C TRP A 116 -7.55 -25.41 -7.37
N ARG A 117 -8.22 -25.78 -6.28
CA ARG A 117 -8.36 -24.93 -5.09
C ARG A 117 -7.03 -24.63 -4.40
N ASN A 118 -6.01 -25.44 -4.63
CA ASN A 118 -4.66 -25.27 -4.07
C ASN A 118 -3.69 -24.59 -5.06
N ASP A 119 -4.08 -24.44 -6.33
CA ASP A 119 -3.26 -23.81 -7.35
C ASP A 119 -3.35 -22.27 -7.25
N LYS A 120 -2.21 -21.66 -6.92
CA LYS A 120 -2.09 -20.19 -6.80
C LYS A 120 -2.38 -19.48 -8.12
N VAL A 121 -2.04 -20.09 -9.26
CA VAL A 121 -2.27 -19.50 -10.58
C VAL A 121 -3.77 -19.48 -10.87
N PHE A 122 -4.47 -20.57 -10.55
CA PHE A 122 -5.91 -20.68 -10.70
C PHE A 122 -6.66 -19.68 -9.80
N ILE A 123 -6.27 -19.58 -8.53
CA ILE A 123 -6.83 -18.59 -7.60
C ILE A 123 -6.66 -17.17 -8.14
N LEU A 124 -5.46 -16.84 -8.65
CA LEU A 124 -5.17 -15.50 -9.18
C LEU A 124 -5.97 -15.22 -10.45
N TYR A 125 -6.07 -16.20 -11.35
CA TYR A 125 -6.91 -16.11 -12.55
C TYR A 125 -8.36 -15.82 -12.17
N GLN A 126 -8.92 -16.57 -11.23
CA GLN A 126 -10.30 -16.38 -10.80
C GLN A 126 -10.54 -15.03 -10.13
N ALA A 127 -9.55 -14.53 -9.40
CA ALA A 127 -9.62 -13.22 -8.78
C ALA A 127 -9.58 -12.07 -9.82
N ILE A 128 -8.83 -12.26 -10.92
CA ILE A 128 -8.79 -11.31 -12.05
C ILE A 128 -10.09 -11.34 -12.83
N THR A 129 -10.63 -12.51 -13.15
CA THR A 129 -11.91 -12.66 -13.85
C THR A 129 -13.05 -12.04 -13.03
N LEU A 130 -13.11 -12.25 -11.71
CA LEU A 130 -14.10 -11.60 -10.84
C LEU A 130 -14.02 -10.07 -10.89
N LYS A 131 -12.80 -9.53 -10.88
CA LYS A 131 -12.56 -8.09 -10.99
C LYS A 131 -12.97 -7.55 -12.36
N TRP A 132 -12.78 -8.33 -13.42
CA TRP A 132 -13.21 -7.96 -14.76
C TRP A 132 -14.74 -8.02 -14.89
N LEU A 133 -15.37 -9.07 -14.40
CA LEU A 133 -16.83 -9.25 -14.39
C LEU A 133 -17.53 -8.16 -13.59
N SER A 134 -17.04 -7.83 -12.40
CA SER A 134 -17.59 -6.71 -11.60
C SER A 134 -17.45 -5.34 -12.28
N LYS A 135 -16.48 -5.18 -13.17
CA LYS A 135 -16.35 -3.97 -14.00
C LYS A 135 -17.33 -3.98 -15.18
N LEU A 136 -17.57 -5.15 -15.78
CA LEU A 136 -18.48 -5.31 -16.92
C LEU A 136 -19.95 -5.20 -16.50
N LEU A 137 -20.32 -5.87 -15.41
CA LEU A 137 -21.71 -6.04 -14.97
C LEU A 137 -22.12 -5.05 -13.86
N GLY A 138 -21.20 -4.18 -13.43
CA GLY A 138 -21.44 -3.25 -12.32
C GLY A 138 -21.34 -3.90 -10.93
N ARG A 139 -21.36 -3.08 -9.86
CA ARG A 139 -21.19 -3.53 -8.45
C ARG A 139 -22.31 -4.44 -7.92
N GLY A 140 -23.31 -4.78 -8.71
CA GLY A 140 -24.49 -5.54 -8.27
C GLY A 140 -24.22 -7.02 -7.93
N ILE A 141 -23.11 -7.60 -8.39
CA ILE A 141 -22.88 -9.06 -8.30
C ILE A 141 -21.99 -9.46 -7.12
N LEU A 142 -21.32 -8.51 -6.45
CA LEU A 142 -20.41 -8.79 -5.32
C LEU A 142 -20.92 -8.29 -3.96
N ASN A 143 -22.11 -7.72 -3.92
CA ASN A 143 -22.77 -7.37 -2.66
C ASN A 143 -23.79 -8.45 -2.32
N GLU A 144 -23.37 -9.44 -1.54
CA GLU A 144 -24.21 -10.14 -0.57
C GLU A 144 -23.27 -10.77 0.48
N PRO A 145 -23.74 -10.89 1.74
CA PRO A 145 -23.04 -10.52 2.98
C PRO A 145 -21.68 -11.19 3.28
#